data_AF-A0A6N6W3F3-F1
#
_entry.id   AF-A0A6N6W3F3-F1
#
_cell.length_a   1.000
_cell.length_b   1.000
_cell.length_c   1.000
_cell.angle_alpha   90.00
_cell.angle_beta   90.00
_cell.angle_gamma   90.00
#
_symmetry.space_group_name_H-M   'P 1'
#
loop_
_entity.id
_entity.type
_entity.pdbx_description
1 polymer ?
#
loop_
_entity_poly.entity_id
_entity_poly.type
_entity_poly.pdbx_seq_one_letter_code
_entity_poly.pdbx_strand_id
1 'polypeptide(L)' 'MLQSLPAGTIAEVADCWIAWWDGARTMYARIGADGRPAGRHASDLVGEWEQWQAWLAVWIDEPRFSTR' A
#
# COMPACT_ATOMS: atom_id res chain seq x y z
N MET A 1 -3.52 5.82 10.56
CA MET A 1 -4.42 6.16 9.44
C MET A 1 -5.07 4.91 8.86
N LEU A 2 -4.32 3.98 8.24
CA LEU A 2 -4.86 2.69 7.76
C LEU A 2 -5.38 1.76 8.87
N GLN A 3 -4.63 1.61 9.97
CA GLN A 3 -5.03 0.81 11.14
C GLN A 3 -6.31 1.30 11.85
N SER A 4 -6.78 2.50 11.51
CA SER A 4 -7.99 3.11 12.08
C SER A 4 -9.21 2.89 11.17
N LEU A 5 -9.01 2.28 10.00
CA LEU A 5 -10.04 1.98 9.01
C LEU A 5 -10.39 0.48 9.08
N PRO A 6 -11.58 0.08 8.58
CA PRO A 6 -11.96 -1.33 8.51
C PRO A 6 -10.90 -2.18 7.82
N ALA A 7 -10.72 -3.41 8.29
CA ALA A 7 -9.85 -4.38 7.63
C ALA A 7 -10.27 -4.55 6.16
N GLY A 8 -9.30 -4.60 5.26
CA GLY A 8 -9.53 -4.60 3.82
C GLY A 8 -9.60 -3.20 3.18
N THR A 9 -9.45 -2.12 3.93
CA THR A 9 -9.32 -0.78 3.33
C THR A 9 -7.98 -0.65 2.61
N ILE A 10 -8.02 -0.25 1.35
CA ILE A 10 -6.85 -0.11 0.48
C ILE A 10 -6.50 1.38 0.33
N ALA A 11 -5.23 1.71 0.57
CA ALA A 11 -4.61 2.97 0.22
C ALA A 11 -3.84 2.80 -1.09
N GLU A 12 -4.18 3.61 -2.09
CA GLU A 12 -3.51 3.61 -3.39
C GLU A 12 -2.31 4.55 -3.35
N VAL A 13 -1.14 4.03 -2.99
CA VAL A 13 0.10 4.82 -2.77
C VAL A 13 0.67 5.35 -4.09
N ALA A 14 0.58 4.58 -5.17
CA ALA A 14 0.95 4.96 -6.53
C ALA A 14 0.17 4.12 -7.55
N ASP A 15 0.28 4.43 -8.85
CA ASP A 15 -0.44 3.74 -9.95
C ASP A 15 -0.26 2.21 -9.94
N CYS A 16 0.85 1.72 -9.39
CA CYS A 16 1.12 0.30 -9.27
C CYS A 16 1.37 -0.17 -7.84
N TRP A 17 1.13 0.65 -6.81
CA TRP A 17 1.39 0.29 -5.41
C TRP A 17 0.21 0.56 -4.51
N ILE A 18 -0.10 -0.42 -3.68
CA ILE A 18 -1.14 -0.33 -2.66
C ILE A 18 -0.61 -0.70 -1.28
N ALA A 19 -1.25 -0.16 -0.26
CA ALA A 19 -1.11 -0.58 1.13
C ALA A 19 -2.49 -0.88 1.71
N TRP A 20 -2.65 -1.95 2.49
CA TRP A 20 -3.91 -2.24 3.17
C TRP A 20 -3.68 -2.78 4.58
N TRP A 21 -4.73 -2.71 5.41
CA TRP A 21 -4.73 -3.28 6.75
C TRP A 21 -5.34 -4.69 6.73
N ASP A 22 -4.58 -5.70 7.15
CA ASP A 22 -5.05 -7.10 7.21
C ASP A 22 -5.74 -7.47 8.55
N GLY A 23 -5.78 -6.55 9.51
CA GLY A 23 -6.28 -6.79 10.87
C GLY A 23 -5.18 -6.92 11.93
N ALA A 24 -3.93 -7.18 11.52
CA ALA A 24 -2.77 -7.33 12.40
C ALA A 24 -1.60 -6.42 12.01
N ARG A 25 -1.42 -6.16 10.70
CA ARG A 25 -0.33 -5.34 10.16
C ARG A 25 -0.71 -4.70 8.83
N THR A 26 0.04 -3.68 8.46
CA THR A 26 -0.04 -3.07 7.13
C THR A 26 0.69 -3.96 6.13
N MET A 27 -0.03 -4.35 5.08
CA MET A 27 0.45 -5.13 3.96
C MET A 27 0.67 -4.21 2.76
N TYR A 28 1.66 -4.50 1.93
CA TYR A 28 2.00 -3.71 0.75
C TYR A 28 1.98 -4.62 -0.47
N ALA A 29 1.47 -4.14 -1.61
CA ALA A 29 1.56 -4.91 -2.83
C ALA A 29 1.80 -4.01 -4.02
N ARG A 30 2.54 -4.57 -4.98
CA ARG A 30 2.56 -4.05 -6.33
C ARG A 30 1.38 -4.65 -7.10
N ILE A 31 0.57 -3.81 -7.72
CA ILE A 31 -0.45 -4.25 -8.67
C ILE A 31 0.28 -4.61 -9.97
N GLY A 32 0.29 -5.90 -10.29
CA GLY A 32 0.78 -6.41 -11.57
C GLY A 32 -0.20 -6.14 -12.70
N ALA A 33 0.20 -6.44 -13.94
CA ALA A 33 -0.66 -6.30 -15.13
C ALA A 33 -1.94 -7.17 -15.08
N ASP A 34 -1.95 -8.19 -14.22
CA ASP A 34 -3.08 -9.06 -13.93
C ASP A 34 -4.05 -8.48 -12.89
N GLY A 35 -3.76 -7.29 -12.36
CA GLY A 35 -4.63 -6.56 -11.43
C GLY A 35 -4.75 -7.19 -10.04
N ARG A 36 -4.01 -8.28 -9.77
CA ARG A 36 -4.05 -8.97 -8.48
C ARG A 36 -2.89 -8.51 -7.60
N PRO A 37 -3.17 -7.96 -6.41
CA PRO A 37 -2.10 -7.59 -5.50
C PRO A 37 -1.43 -8.84 -4.93
N ALA A 38 -0.15 -9.03 -5.25
CA ALA A 38 0.70 -10.00 -4.56
C ALA A 38 1.20 -9.36 -3.27
N GLY A 39 0.56 -9.68 -2.14
CA GLY A 39 0.92 -9.12 -0.84
C GLY A 39 2.35 -9.44 -0.42
N ARG A 40 3.07 -8.38 -0.07
CA ARG A 40 4.43 -8.37 0.43
C ARG A 40 4.49 -7.62 1.76
N HIS A 41 5.39 -8.04 2.62
CA HIS A 41 5.70 -7.32 3.85
C HIS A 41 6.63 -6.14 3.55
N ALA A 42 6.65 -5.13 4.43
CA ALA A 42 7.63 -4.04 4.33
C ALA A 42 9.08 -4.57 4.31
N SER A 43 9.35 -5.66 5.05
CA SER A 43 10.63 -6.36 5.05
C SER A 43 11.01 -6.97 3.70
N ASP A 44 10.04 -7.17 2.81
CA ASP A 44 10.26 -7.73 1.47
C ASP A 44 10.52 -6.62 0.43
N LEU A 45 10.43 -5.35 0.84
CA LEU A 45 10.69 -4.17 0.00
C LEU A 45 12.15 -3.72 0.02
N VAL A 46 13.07 -4.56 0.51
CA VAL A 46 14.50 -4.24 0.62
C VAL A 46 15.07 -4.07 -0.78
N GLY A 47 15.26 -2.81 -1.20
CA GLY A 47 15.67 -2.39 -2.55
C GLY A 47 14.68 -1.44 -3.25
N GLU A 48 13.40 -1.49 -2.89
CA GLU A 48 12.34 -0.60 -3.41
C GLU A 48 11.88 0.43 -2.35
N TRP A 49 12.39 0.32 -1.12
CA TRP A 49 11.97 1.13 0.03
C TRP A 49 12.13 2.64 -0.15
N GLU A 50 13.25 3.12 -0.70
CA GLU A 50 13.47 4.56 -0.89
C GLU A 50 12.45 5.17 -1.86
N GLN A 51 12.20 4.49 -2.97
CA GLN A 51 11.21 4.92 -3.95
C GLN A 51 9.80 4.84 -3.37
N TRP A 52 9.51 3.79 -2.59
CA TRP A 52 8.25 3.67 -1.87
C TRP A 52 8.05 4.80 -0.85
N GLN A 53 9.09 5.19 -0.11
CA GLN A 53 9.02 6.33 0.82
C GLN A 53 8.73 7.64 0.11
N ALA A 54 9.33 7.88 -1.06
CA ALA A 54 9.07 9.07 -1.85
C ALA A 54 7.59 9.12 -2.30
N TRP A 55 7.04 8.00 -2.78
CA TRP A 55 5.63 7.93 -3.14
C TRP A 55 4.70 8.07 -1.93
N LEU A 56 5.04 7.45 -0.79
CA LEU A 56 4.28 7.61 0.44
C LEU A 56 4.23 9.06 0.90
N ALA A 57 5.35 9.79 0.83
CA ALA A 57 5.41 11.19 1.21
C ALA A 57 4.44 12.05 0.39
N VAL A 58 4.38 11.82 -0.93
CA VAL A 58 3.42 12.48 -1.83
C VAL A 58 1.98 12.08 -1.49
N TRP A 59 1.74 10.79 -1.22
CA TRP A 59 0.41 10.29 -0.89
C TRP A 59 -0.11 10.81 0.46
N ILE A 60 0.76 11.03 1.46
CA ILE A 60 0.35 11.58 2.76
C ILE A 60 -0.25 12.98 2.62
N ASP A 61 0.24 13.77 1.66
CA ASP A 61 -0.32 15.10 1.37
C ASP A 61 -1.70 15.03 0.69
N GLU A 62 -1.93 14.01 -0.16
CA GLU A 62 -3.23 13.79 -0.84
C GLU A 62 -3.66 12.31 -0.82
N PRO A 63 -4.18 11.81 0.32
CA PRO A 63 -4.43 10.39 0.52
C PRO A 63 -5.68 9.91 -0.22
N ARG A 64 -5.51 8.92 -1.09
CA ARG A 64 -6.59 8.26 -1.84
C ARG A 64 -6.86 6.87 -1.27
N PHE A 65 -8.10 6.64 -0.86
CA PHE A 65 -8.58 5.37 -0.31
C PHE A 65 -9.61 4.72 -1.23
N SER A 66 -9.58 3.40 -1.31
CA SER A 66 -10.47 2.58 -2.14
C SER A 66 -10.86 1.31 -1.39
N THR A 67 -12.04 0.77 -1.68
CA THR A 67 -12.60 -0.44 -1.04
C THR A 67 -12.74 -1.61 -2.02
N ARG A 68 -11.87 -1.69 -3.03
CA ARG A 68 -11.91 -2.73 -4.07
C ARG A 68 -11.79 -4.15 -3.52
#